data_AF-A0A812MYK7-F1
#
_entry.id   AF-A0A812MYK7-F1
#
_cell.length_a   1.000
_cell.length_b   1.000
_cell.length_c   1.000
_cell.angle_alpha   90.00
_cell.angle_beta   90.00
_cell.angle_gamma   90.00
#
_symmetry.space_group_name_H-M   'P 1'
#
loop_
_entity.id
_entity.type
_entity.pdbx_description
1 polymer ?
#
loop_
_entity_poly.entity_id
_entity_poly.type
_entity_poly.pdbx_seq_one_letter_code
_entity_poly.pdbx_strand_id
1 'polypeptide(L)'
;MLSSTMKESMSTSIQLPGKCKAELETFYKSLQLCSMEPLTLKSATFLVQWSDEYQVDALKAKCEQFLMSNAPKDGPGLQFAVKYGLQKRTKQCLDAFKSRIPEHISDMHVLTSQECQEHLIDIWPLIVRHAGLPQMSMPPAEHMRSMWPFVSNLCIAAPRPPNFKGCRGLSQMFPAS
;
A
#
# COMPACT_ATOMS: atom_id res chain seq x y z
N MET A 1 -4.03 -26.63 -12.05
CA MET A 1 -4.97 -27.37 -11.18
C MET A 1 -5.89 -28.26 -11.99
N LEU A 2 -6.78 -27.71 -12.83
CA LEU A 2 -7.74 -28.53 -13.62
C LEU A 2 -7.14 -29.13 -14.90
N SER A 3 -6.11 -28.51 -15.48
CA SER A 3 -5.45 -28.96 -16.72
C SER A 3 -4.24 -29.89 -16.49
N SER A 4 -3.88 -30.15 -15.24
CA SER A 4 -2.71 -30.95 -14.85
C SER A 4 -3.08 -32.40 -14.54
N THR A 5 -2.15 -33.33 -14.63
CA THR A 5 -2.29 -34.75 -14.21
C THR A 5 -2.22 -34.93 -12.67
N MET A 6 -2.96 -34.12 -11.92
CA MET A 6 -3.03 -34.20 -10.45
C MET A 6 -4.39 -34.80 -10.01
N LYS A 7 -4.48 -35.30 -8.77
CA LYS A 7 -5.75 -35.87 -8.24
C LYS A 7 -6.95 -34.94 -8.41
N GLU A 8 -6.73 -33.63 -8.32
CA GLU A 8 -7.77 -32.62 -8.42
C GLU A 8 -8.38 -32.49 -9.82
N SER A 9 -7.67 -32.87 -10.89
CA SER A 9 -8.23 -32.87 -12.25
C SER A 9 -9.11 -34.10 -12.54
N MET A 10 -8.96 -35.17 -11.75
CA MET A 10 -9.79 -36.37 -11.85
C MET A 10 -10.96 -36.35 -10.87
N SER A 11 -11.02 -35.37 -9.97
CA SER A 11 -12.10 -35.19 -9.01
C SER A 11 -13.12 -34.18 -9.52
N THR A 12 -14.41 -34.45 -9.34
CA THR A 12 -15.50 -33.51 -9.63
C THR A 12 -15.72 -32.48 -8.50
N SER A 13 -14.99 -32.61 -7.40
CA SER A 13 -15.10 -31.74 -6.22
C SER A 13 -13.71 -31.31 -5.73
N ILE A 14 -13.61 -30.03 -5.35
CA ILE A 14 -12.38 -29.41 -4.82
C ILE A 14 -12.68 -28.88 -3.42
N GLN A 15 -11.82 -29.23 -2.46
CA GLN A 15 -11.91 -28.75 -1.09
C GLN A 15 -11.04 -27.50 -0.91
N LEU A 16 -11.57 -26.46 -0.27
CA LEU A 16 -10.89 -25.19 0.00
C LEU A 16 -10.71 -25.01 1.52
N PRO A 17 -9.67 -25.60 2.14
CA PRO A 17 -9.46 -25.50 3.57
C PRO A 17 -9.19 -24.05 4.00
N GLY A 18 -9.81 -23.62 5.11
CA GLY A 18 -9.61 -22.28 5.67
C GLY A 18 -10.39 -21.16 5.00
N LYS A 19 -11.26 -21.47 4.02
CA LYS A 19 -12.14 -20.48 3.35
C LYS A 19 -13.58 -20.62 3.85
N CYS A 20 -14.28 -19.50 4.02
CA CYS A 20 -15.70 -19.55 4.38
C CYS A 20 -16.62 -19.49 3.16
N LYS A 21 -17.81 -20.10 3.26
CA LYS A 21 -18.77 -20.18 2.16
C LYS A 21 -19.22 -18.80 1.66
N ALA A 22 -19.46 -17.84 2.56
CA ALA A 22 -19.92 -16.50 2.18
C ALA A 22 -18.88 -15.70 1.37
N GLU A 23 -17.58 -15.85 1.71
CA GLU A 23 -16.49 -15.26 0.94
C GLU A 23 -16.38 -15.90 -0.44
N LEU A 24 -16.52 -17.24 -0.51
CA LEU A 24 -16.52 -17.97 -1.78
C LEU A 24 -17.65 -17.50 -2.70
N GLU A 25 -18.86 -17.36 -2.17
CA GLU A 25 -20.00 -16.86 -2.94
C GLU A 25 -19.75 -15.46 -3.47
N THR A 26 -19.18 -14.57 -2.65
CA THR A 26 -18.83 -13.20 -3.07
C THR A 26 -17.75 -13.21 -4.14
N PHE A 27 -16.71 -14.03 -3.97
CA PHE A 27 -15.64 -14.18 -4.94
C PHE A 27 -16.20 -14.71 -6.27
N TYR A 28 -16.98 -15.79 -6.24
CA TYR A 28 -17.57 -16.39 -7.43
C TYR A 28 -18.48 -15.40 -8.18
N LYS A 29 -19.34 -14.68 -7.45
CA LYS A 29 -20.15 -13.59 -8.04
C LYS A 29 -19.26 -12.52 -8.65
N SER A 30 -18.17 -12.11 -8.00
CA SER A 30 -17.28 -11.08 -8.52
C SER A 30 -16.56 -11.46 -9.83
N LEU A 31 -16.45 -12.75 -10.13
CA LEU A 31 -15.94 -13.25 -11.41
C LEU A 31 -16.97 -13.19 -12.55
N GLN A 32 -18.26 -13.11 -12.23
CA GLN A 32 -19.31 -13.03 -13.24
C GLN A 32 -19.32 -11.63 -13.87
N LEU A 33 -19.36 -11.58 -15.19
CA LEU A 33 -19.29 -10.33 -15.99
C LEU A 33 -20.39 -9.31 -15.64
N CYS A 34 -21.52 -9.76 -15.08
CA CYS A 34 -22.69 -8.93 -14.76
C CYS A 34 -22.98 -8.82 -13.25
N SER A 35 -21.97 -9.00 -12.39
CA SER A 35 -22.20 -8.82 -10.95
C SER A 35 -22.44 -7.36 -10.59
N MET A 36 -23.64 -7.10 -10.08
CA MET A 36 -24.09 -5.80 -9.56
C MET A 36 -23.78 -5.63 -8.07
N GLU A 37 -23.07 -6.58 -7.43
CA GLU A 37 -22.77 -6.46 -6.01
C GLU A 37 -21.78 -5.30 -5.76
N PRO A 38 -22.15 -4.34 -4.90
CA PRO A 38 -21.27 -3.24 -4.56
C PRO A 38 -20.07 -3.77 -3.78
N LEU A 39 -18.87 -3.35 -4.16
CA LEU A 39 -17.69 -3.60 -3.34
C LEU A 39 -17.81 -2.80 -2.03
N THR A 40 -17.64 -3.51 -0.92
CA THR A 40 -17.40 -2.95 0.41
C THR A 40 -15.91 -3.02 0.74
N LEU A 41 -15.46 -2.26 1.74
CA LEU A 41 -14.07 -2.34 2.22
C LEU A 41 -13.70 -3.76 2.67
N LYS A 42 -14.57 -4.42 3.44
CA LYS A 42 -14.34 -5.80 3.88
C LYS A 42 -14.21 -6.75 2.70
N SER A 43 -15.11 -6.62 1.71
CA SER A 43 -15.05 -7.47 0.51
C SER A 43 -13.81 -7.20 -0.33
N ALA A 44 -13.45 -5.94 -0.56
CA ALA A 44 -12.26 -5.62 -1.35
C ALA A 44 -10.99 -6.20 -0.72
N THR A 45 -10.90 -6.19 0.62
CA THR A 45 -9.75 -6.76 1.33
C THR A 45 -9.62 -8.27 1.10
N PHE A 46 -10.65 -9.08 1.35
CA PHE A 46 -10.52 -10.53 1.12
C PHE A 46 -10.45 -10.89 -0.36
N LEU A 47 -11.15 -10.14 -1.24
CA LEU A 47 -11.12 -10.37 -2.68
C LEU A 47 -9.71 -10.12 -3.25
N VAL A 48 -8.96 -9.14 -2.74
CA VAL A 48 -7.55 -8.98 -3.11
C VAL A 48 -6.75 -10.23 -2.76
N GLN A 49 -6.89 -10.76 -1.54
CA GLN A 49 -6.15 -11.97 -1.12
C GLN A 49 -6.47 -13.17 -2.02
N TRP A 50 -7.76 -13.36 -2.32
CA TRP A 50 -8.20 -14.45 -3.18
C TRP A 50 -7.81 -14.25 -4.64
N SER A 51 -7.87 -13.01 -5.14
CA SER A 51 -7.44 -12.69 -6.50
C SER A 51 -5.94 -12.88 -6.69
N ASP A 52 -5.15 -12.67 -5.64
CA ASP A 52 -3.72 -12.95 -5.65
C ASP A 52 -3.45 -14.47 -5.63
N GLU A 53 -4.12 -15.21 -4.73
CA GLU A 53 -4.00 -16.67 -4.60
C GLU A 53 -4.43 -17.42 -5.86
N TYR A 54 -5.55 -17.01 -6.48
CA TYR A 54 -6.11 -17.62 -7.68
C TYR A 54 -5.70 -16.90 -8.98
N GLN A 55 -4.79 -15.93 -8.91
CA GLN A 55 -4.23 -15.22 -10.06
C GLN A 55 -5.28 -14.58 -10.98
N VAL A 56 -6.26 -13.90 -10.39
CA VAL A 56 -7.32 -13.17 -11.09
C VAL A 56 -6.99 -11.68 -11.14
N ASP A 57 -6.08 -11.30 -12.02
CA ASP A 57 -5.53 -9.92 -12.09
C ASP A 57 -6.58 -8.84 -12.33
N ALA A 58 -7.60 -9.12 -13.15
CA ALA A 58 -8.66 -8.16 -13.44
C ALA A 58 -9.49 -7.80 -12.18
N LEU A 59 -9.78 -8.80 -11.34
CA LEU A 59 -10.48 -8.60 -10.08
C LEU A 59 -9.58 -7.86 -9.08
N LYS A 60 -8.29 -8.21 -9.03
CA LYS A 60 -7.30 -7.54 -8.20
C LYS A 60 -7.21 -6.05 -8.53
N ALA A 61 -7.12 -5.70 -9.82
CA ALA A 61 -7.10 -4.33 -10.30
C ALA A 61 -8.40 -3.56 -9.98
N LYS A 62 -9.57 -4.20 -10.11
CA LYS A 62 -10.86 -3.61 -9.71
C LYS A 62 -10.90 -3.31 -8.21
N CYS A 63 -10.43 -4.24 -7.38
CA CYS A 63 -10.34 -4.03 -5.94
C CYS A 63 -9.34 -2.93 -5.58
N GLU A 64 -8.18 -2.87 -6.26
CA GLU A 64 -7.19 -1.81 -6.08
C GLU A 64 -7.81 -0.43 -6.33
N GLN A 65 -8.50 -0.24 -7.45
CA GLN A 65 -9.15 1.03 -7.79
C GLN A 65 -10.20 1.45 -6.76
N PHE A 66 -10.98 0.48 -6.27
CA PHE A 66 -11.95 0.71 -5.21
C PHE A 66 -11.27 1.16 -3.91
N LEU A 67 -10.20 0.47 -3.50
CA LEU A 67 -9.44 0.77 -2.29
C LEU A 67 -8.76 2.14 -2.37
N MET A 68 -8.24 2.52 -3.54
CA MET A 68 -7.65 3.85 -3.73
C MET A 68 -8.63 5.01 -3.49
N SER A 69 -9.93 4.78 -3.69
CA SER A 69 -10.96 5.81 -3.56
C SER A 69 -11.61 5.82 -2.18
N ASN A 70 -11.72 4.65 -1.53
CA ASN A 70 -12.56 4.47 -0.34
C ASN A 70 -11.78 4.09 0.92
N ALA A 71 -10.56 3.58 0.80
CA ALA A 71 -9.78 3.14 1.95
C ALA A 71 -8.88 4.27 2.47
N PRO A 72 -8.60 4.31 3.79
CA PRO A 72 -7.62 5.23 4.35
C PRO A 72 -6.21 4.94 3.80
N LYS A 73 -5.38 5.98 3.80
CA LYS A 73 -3.96 5.95 3.41
C LYS A 73 -3.10 5.87 4.67
N ASP A 74 -3.31 4.81 5.44
CA ASP A 74 -2.66 4.53 6.71
C ASP A 74 -1.54 3.50 6.55
N GLY A 75 -0.76 3.31 7.61
CA GLY A 75 0.31 2.31 7.65
C GLY A 75 -0.17 0.89 7.32
N PRO A 76 -1.24 0.38 7.96
CA PRO A 76 -1.80 -0.94 7.65
C PRO A 76 -2.25 -1.06 6.18
N GLY A 77 -2.84 -0.01 5.62
CA GLY A 77 -3.23 0.03 4.21
C GLY A 77 -2.04 -0.05 3.25
N LEU A 78 -0.91 0.59 3.59
CA LEU A 78 0.34 0.47 2.85
C LEU A 78 0.92 -0.94 2.95
N GLN A 79 0.99 -1.52 4.15
CA GLN A 79 1.51 -2.89 4.32
C GLN A 79 0.70 -3.89 3.50
N PHE A 80 -0.63 -3.75 3.54
CA PHE A 80 -1.53 -4.58 2.74
C PHE A 80 -1.27 -4.40 1.24
N ALA A 81 -1.10 -3.16 0.78
CA ALA A 81 -0.82 -2.87 -0.62
C ALA A 81 0.50 -3.50 -1.09
N VAL A 82 1.56 -3.38 -0.29
CA VAL A 82 2.87 -3.97 -0.61
C VAL A 82 2.81 -5.49 -0.59
N LYS A 83 2.21 -6.09 0.45
CA LYS A 83 2.07 -7.54 0.61
C LYS A 83 1.39 -8.22 -0.58
N TYR A 84 0.32 -7.60 -1.10
CA TYR A 84 -0.43 -8.13 -2.24
C TYR A 84 -0.06 -7.44 -3.57
N GLY A 85 1.06 -6.71 -3.65
CA GLY A 85 1.53 -6.10 -4.91
C GLY A 85 0.58 -5.09 -5.57
N LEU A 86 -0.21 -4.34 -4.79
CA LEU A 86 -1.10 -3.27 -5.25
C LEU A 86 -0.30 -1.98 -5.52
N GLN A 87 0.42 -1.96 -6.64
CA GLN A 87 1.40 -0.91 -6.98
C GLN A 87 0.83 0.51 -6.98
N LYS A 88 -0.38 0.71 -7.51
CA LYS A 88 -1.00 2.05 -7.58
C LYS A 88 -1.39 2.53 -6.19
N ARG A 89 -1.89 1.61 -5.35
CA ARG A 89 -2.22 1.93 -3.95
C ARG A 89 -0.97 2.19 -3.11
N THR A 90 0.08 1.39 -3.27
CA THR A 90 1.39 1.60 -2.62
C THR A 90 1.89 3.00 -2.91
N LYS A 91 1.97 3.38 -4.19
CA LYS A 91 2.37 4.73 -4.60
C LYS A 91 1.49 5.82 -3.99
N GLN A 92 0.17 5.62 -3.99
CA GLN A 92 -0.77 6.59 -3.41
C GLN A 92 -0.56 6.81 -1.90
N CYS A 93 -0.28 5.76 -1.15
CA CYS A 93 0.05 5.86 0.28
C CYS A 93 1.39 6.56 0.49
N LEU A 94 2.42 6.20 -0.27
CA LEU A 94 3.74 6.84 -0.18
C LEU A 94 3.68 8.33 -0.54
N ASP A 95 2.91 8.71 -1.55
CA ASP A 95 2.73 10.12 -1.93
C ASP A 95 2.02 10.91 -0.82
N ALA A 96 1.04 10.30 -0.14
CA ALA A 96 0.40 10.90 1.02
C ALA A 96 1.39 11.11 2.17
N PHE A 97 2.20 10.08 2.48
CA PHE A 97 3.25 10.13 3.50
C PHE A 97 4.28 11.22 3.21
N LYS A 98 4.76 11.32 1.96
CA LYS A 98 5.70 12.37 1.52
C LYS A 98 5.11 13.77 1.68
N SER A 99 3.80 13.93 1.43
CA SER A 99 3.14 15.24 1.50
C SER A 99 2.89 15.74 2.93
N ARG A 100 2.66 14.83 3.88
CA ARG A 100 2.28 15.16 5.27
C ARG A 100 3.00 14.27 6.27
N ILE A 101 4.32 14.44 6.32
CA ILE A 101 5.20 13.67 7.22
C ILE A 101 4.74 13.70 8.68
N PRO A 102 4.51 14.85 9.33
CA PRO A 102 4.20 14.85 10.77
C PRO A 102 2.85 14.22 11.10
N GLU A 103 1.88 14.23 10.17
CA GLU A 103 0.58 13.57 10.36
C GLU A 103 0.68 12.05 10.24
N HIS A 104 1.64 11.55 9.45
CA HIS A 104 1.78 10.13 9.13
C HIS A 104 3.01 9.46 9.73
N ILE A 105 3.86 10.18 10.48
CA ILE A 105 5.14 9.63 10.97
C ILE A 105 4.95 8.44 11.91
N SER A 106 3.85 8.40 12.67
CA SER A 106 3.49 7.25 13.49
C SER A 106 3.19 6.02 12.63
N ASP A 107 2.43 6.21 11.55
CA ASP A 107 2.04 5.15 10.61
C ASP A 107 3.22 4.67 9.74
N MET A 108 4.16 5.56 9.46
CA MET A 108 5.38 5.26 8.71
C MET A 108 6.29 4.23 9.41
N HIS A 109 6.05 3.89 10.69
CA HIS A 109 6.72 2.76 11.36
C HIS A 109 6.62 1.47 10.53
N VAL A 110 5.52 1.30 9.78
CA VAL A 110 5.33 0.15 8.89
C VAL A 110 6.45 0.02 7.85
N LEU A 111 7.03 1.13 7.39
CA LEU A 111 8.16 1.14 6.44
C LEU A 111 9.43 0.52 7.04
N THR A 112 9.54 0.39 8.36
CA THR A 112 10.65 -0.34 9.01
C THR A 112 10.50 -1.85 8.94
N SER A 113 9.36 -2.35 8.46
CA SER A 113 9.13 -3.78 8.28
C SER A 113 9.82 -4.29 7.03
N GLN A 114 10.27 -5.55 7.08
CA GLN A 114 11.01 -6.19 5.99
C GLN A 114 10.29 -6.09 4.62
N GLU A 115 8.96 -6.17 4.63
CA GLU A 115 8.13 -6.10 3.44
C GLU A 115 8.15 -4.71 2.78
N CYS A 116 8.32 -3.63 3.55
CA CYS A 116 8.15 -2.24 3.08
C CYS A 116 9.43 -1.40 3.11
N GLN A 117 10.56 -1.98 3.54
CA GLN A 117 11.83 -1.27 3.77
C GLN A 117 12.40 -0.61 2.51
N GLU A 118 12.12 -1.15 1.32
CA GLU A 118 12.58 -0.60 0.05
C GLU A 118 12.08 0.84 -0.17
N HIS A 119 10.88 1.15 0.31
CA HIS A 119 10.27 2.48 0.15
C HIS A 119 10.78 3.50 1.18
N LEU A 120 11.44 3.04 2.25
CA LEU A 120 11.98 3.91 3.28
C LEU A 120 13.12 4.77 2.76
N ILE A 121 13.93 4.23 1.84
CA ILE A 121 15.07 4.92 1.21
C ILE A 121 14.61 6.23 0.55
N ASP A 122 13.47 6.19 -0.13
CA ASP A 122 12.93 7.35 -0.85
C ASP A 122 12.36 8.43 0.09
N ILE A 123 11.90 8.03 1.26
CA ILE A 123 11.22 8.92 2.22
C ILE A 123 12.22 9.47 3.26
N TRP A 124 13.30 8.73 3.54
CA TRP A 124 14.28 9.06 4.57
C TRP A 124 14.83 10.50 4.47
N PRO A 125 15.26 11.02 3.30
CA PRO A 125 15.76 12.39 3.21
C PRO A 125 14.73 13.43 3.62
N LEU A 126 13.44 13.16 3.37
CA LEU A 126 12.35 14.06 3.73
C LEU A 126 12.08 14.04 5.24
N ILE A 127 12.18 12.86 5.86
CA ILE A 127 12.06 12.70 7.33
C ILE A 127 13.19 13.46 8.03
N VAL A 128 14.45 13.27 7.62
CA VAL A 128 15.62 13.96 8.18
C VAL A 128 15.46 15.48 8.06
N ARG A 129 15.06 15.96 6.87
CA ARG A 129 14.80 17.38 6.63
C ARG A 129 13.68 17.92 7.52
N HIS A 130 12.62 17.15 7.73
CA HIS A 130 11.50 17.57 8.58
C HIS A 130 11.87 17.59 10.07
N ALA A 131 12.67 16.62 10.52
CA ALA A 131 13.19 16.54 11.88
C ALA A 131 14.24 17.62 12.21
N GLY A 132 14.65 18.44 11.23
CA GLY A 132 15.69 19.45 11.42
C GLY A 132 17.09 18.87 11.67
N LEU A 133 17.30 17.61 11.29
CA LEU A 133 18.57 16.93 11.47
C LEU A 133 19.55 17.30 10.34
N PRO A 134 20.87 17.34 10.62
CA PRO A 134 21.87 17.42 9.56
C PRO A 134 21.69 16.24 8.61
N GLN A 135 22.02 16.44 7.32
CA GLN A 135 21.86 15.42 6.29
C GLN A 135 22.55 14.11 6.71
N MET A 136 21.75 13.14 7.12
CA MET A 136 22.19 11.87 7.69
C MET A 136 21.87 10.76 6.69
N SER A 137 22.86 9.92 6.40
CA SER A 137 22.65 8.69 5.63
C SER A 137 21.68 7.76 6.38
N MET A 138 20.83 7.06 5.65
CA MET A 138 19.89 6.12 6.26
C MET A 138 20.64 5.04 7.05
N PRO A 139 20.32 4.81 8.33
CA PRO A 139 20.83 3.68 9.07
C PRO A 139 20.47 2.35 8.38
N PRO A 140 21.20 1.26 8.65
CA PRO A 140 20.83 -0.06 8.19
C PRO A 140 19.39 -0.41 8.60
N ALA A 141 18.63 -1.03 7.70
CA ALA A 141 17.20 -1.29 7.89
C ALA A 141 16.89 -2.09 9.17
N GLU A 142 17.79 -2.97 9.59
CA GLU A 142 17.70 -3.73 10.85
C GLU A 142 17.64 -2.84 12.10
N HIS A 143 18.28 -1.68 12.08
CA HIS A 143 18.31 -0.73 13.20
C HIS A 143 17.13 0.26 13.15
N MET A 144 16.51 0.43 11.99
CA MET A 144 15.44 1.42 11.79
C MET A 144 14.23 1.18 12.68
N ARG A 145 13.85 -0.09 12.91
CA ARG A 145 12.73 -0.43 13.80
C ARG A 145 12.97 0.04 15.23
N SER A 146 14.18 -0.20 15.75
CA SER A 146 14.56 0.19 17.12
C SER A 146 14.74 1.70 17.26
N MET A 147 15.18 2.37 16.20
CA MET A 147 15.39 3.82 16.17
C MET A 147 14.09 4.61 15.93
N TRP A 148 13.02 3.96 15.43
CA TRP A 148 11.81 4.65 15.00
C TRP A 148 11.17 5.57 16.05
N PRO A 149 11.05 5.18 17.33
CA PRO A 149 10.45 6.06 18.35
C PRO A 149 11.21 7.37 18.52
N PHE A 150 12.53 7.37 18.34
CA PHE A 150 13.34 8.59 18.42
C PHE A 150 13.10 9.48 17.20
N VAL A 151 13.06 8.87 16.00
CA VAL A 151 12.80 9.57 14.74
C VAL A 151 11.40 10.19 14.73
N SER A 152 10.38 9.44 15.16
CA SER A 152 9.01 9.92 15.20
C SER A 152 8.85 11.07 16.19
N ASN A 153 9.43 10.95 17.38
CA ASN A 153 9.40 12.02 18.39
C ASN A 153 10.08 13.30 17.89
N LEU A 154 11.22 13.20 17.20
CA LEU A 154 11.88 14.36 16.60
C LEU A 154 11.02 15.04 15.54
N CYS A 155 10.34 14.27 14.69
CA CYS A 155 9.44 14.82 13.67
C CYS A 155 8.19 15.49 14.26
N ILE A 156 7.67 14.97 15.38
CA ILE A 156 6.51 15.54 16.07
C ILE A 156 6.90 16.81 16.84
N ALA A 157 8.07 16.80 17.48
CA ALA A 157 8.57 17.92 18.28
C ALA A 157 9.20 19.04 17.43
N ALA A 158 9.55 18.78 16.18
CA ALA A 158 10.18 19.76 15.31
C ALA A 158 9.26 20.99 15.08
N PRO A 159 9.76 22.22 15.27
CA PRO A 159 9.02 23.41 14.91
C PRO A 159 8.73 23.39 13.42
N ARG A 160 7.46 23.61 13.03
CA ARG A 160 7.04 23.57 11.63
C ARG A 160 7.94 24.51 10.82
N PRO A 161 8.55 24.04 9.72
CA PRO A 161 9.35 24.92 8.88
C PRO A 161 8.46 26.06 8.36
N PRO A 162 8.90 27.33 8.41
CA PRO A 162 8.12 28.44 7.92
C PRO A 162 7.89 28.29 6.40
N ASN A 163 6.62 28.24 6.00
CA ASN A 163 6.11 28.31 4.62
C ASN A 163 6.53 27.19 3.63
N PHE A 164 5.71 26.15 3.53
CA PHE A 164 5.51 25.42 2.27
C PHE A 164 4.39 26.13 1.47
N LYS A 165 4.70 27.29 0.87
CA LYS A 165 3.84 27.87 -0.17
C LYS A 165 4.01 27.01 -1.42
N GLY A 166 2.90 26.53 -1.95
CA GLY A 166 2.84 25.42 -2.88
C GLY A 166 3.69 25.55 -4.14
N CYS A 167 4.20 24.41 -4.60
CA CYS A 167 4.62 24.22 -5.97
C CYS A 167 3.41 24.33 -6.91
N ARG A 168 2.99 25.56 -7.22
CA ARG A 168 2.25 25.92 -8.43
C ARG A 168 3.11 26.94 -9.16
N GLY A 169 3.78 26.50 -10.23
CA GLY A 169 4.48 27.41 -11.13
C GLY A 169 5.82 26.88 -11.62
N LEU A 170 5.79 25.87 -12.50
CA LEU A 170 6.86 25.62 -13.47
C LEU A 170 6.21 25.05 -14.73
N SER A 171 5.36 25.88 -15.34
CA SER A 171 5.00 25.78 -16.75
C SER A 171 5.09 27.20 -17.29
N GLN A 172 6.19 27.46 -17.98
CA GLN A 172 6.46 28.49 -18.98
C GLN A 172 7.92 28.92 -18.84
N MET A 173 8.79 28.35 -19.67
CA MET A 173 9.89 29.04 -20.35
C MET A 173 10.64 28.03 -21.22
N PHE A 174 10.16 27.88 -22.45
CA PHE A 174 11.02 27.60 -23.61
C PHE A 174 10.40 28.36 -24.78
N PRO A 175 10.96 29.51 -25.20
CA PRO A 175 10.77 29.96 -26.57
C PRO A 175 11.75 29.21 -27.45
N ALA A 176 11.22 28.59 -28.50
CA ALA A 176 12.01 28.11 -29.62
C ALA A 176 12.58 29.32 -30.38
N SER A 177 13.84 29.22 -30.77
CA SER A 177 14.43 29.95 -31.89
C SER A 177 15.34 28.98 -32.63
#